data_AF-A0A7W9UXA7-F1
#
_entry.id   AF-A0A7W9UXA7-F1
#
_cell.length_a   1.000
_cell.length_b   1.000
_cell.length_c   1.000
_cell.angle_alpha   90.00
_cell.angle_beta   90.00
_cell.angle_gamma   90.00
#
_symmetry.space_group_name_H-M   'P 1'
#
loop_
_entity.id
_entity.type
_entity.pdbx_description
1 polymer ?
#
loop_
_entity_poly.entity_id
_entity_poly.type
_entity_poly.pdbx_seq_one_letter_code
_entity_poly.pdbx_strand_id
1 'polypeptide(L)'
;MDVQGERWTAEQVLALAPDASSQKAGSRLATPAPWSGSGTQDGALWGLCAGSGTKPYQAVIDLTEPAYRCSCPSRKFPCKHALGLLLLWAAGDTVREAVPPPWADEWLSSRRQRAERVVASAGGAGADGMRGPDDAGEGTQGARGDAPARRRTERVEQRERRIAAGATELEQRLADLLRDGLAGADRSGYTQWDETAARMVDAQAPGLASRARELGTIASSGPDWPSRLLEECALLHLLTEGFLRVADLPAPLAATARTRIGLTTDTAELLATADPVRDHWLVLARQDSDDGKLTTRRVWLRGSRTGRMAMLLSFGAAGRAPELALPVGLVLDADLAYYPAARLLRATLGTCYGTVSSAGPQPQPQAPAPEDRAATTAAHEARETAAPATRDGRSAVATAQADETTGQSGPGPSQPSAAATAATTAATRADAHDGVPAGATVSAPPGVDVSTALAAYGTALRDDPWLDAWPVILSRVVPIPDAAAVAALATTGTARGGTGDGNCAAPGGSGSTPGGSGSSAHSAGSPTGSPAGGSGEAAVAARADAKGWQLADADTGLALPIDPRCPTNLWQLASISGGAPLTVFGECGHRGFVPLTAWDETPVSLSPGNRRAAS
;
A
#
# COMPACT_ATOMS: atom_id res chain seq x y z
N MET A 1 24.04 -8.61 -7.71
CA MET A 1 24.75 -7.33 -7.85
C MET A 1 23.77 -6.38 -8.48
N ASP A 2 23.65 -5.20 -7.88
CA ASP A 2 22.81 -4.14 -8.41
C ASP A 2 23.56 -3.33 -9.49
N VAL A 3 22.87 -2.44 -10.21
CA VAL A 3 23.49 -1.55 -11.23
C VAL A 3 24.59 -0.63 -10.64
N GLN A 4 24.71 -0.57 -9.30
CA GLN A 4 25.79 0.12 -8.57
C GLN A 4 26.63 -0.74 -7.62
N GLY A 5 26.50 -2.08 -7.63
CA GLY A 5 27.45 -2.96 -6.93
C GLY A 5 27.39 -3.00 -5.39
N GLU A 6 26.41 -2.36 -4.73
CA GLU A 6 26.27 -2.44 -3.27
C GLU A 6 25.51 -3.71 -2.80
N ARG A 7 25.93 -4.24 -1.63
CA ARG A 7 25.37 -5.43 -0.99
C ARG A 7 24.22 -5.04 -0.05
N TRP A 8 23.25 -5.92 0.16
CA TRP A 8 22.17 -5.66 1.13
C TRP A 8 22.72 -5.51 2.55
N THR A 9 22.09 -4.67 3.36
CA THR A 9 22.45 -4.53 4.78
C THR A 9 21.93 -5.72 5.60
N ALA A 10 22.56 -5.99 6.75
CA ALA A 10 22.10 -7.05 7.65
C ALA A 10 20.64 -6.86 8.11
N GLU A 11 20.21 -5.60 8.32
CA GLU A 11 18.84 -5.26 8.69
C GLU A 11 17.85 -5.56 7.56
N GLN A 12 18.18 -5.21 6.31
CA GLN A 12 17.37 -5.55 5.15
C GLN A 12 17.18 -7.07 5.03
N VAL A 13 18.23 -7.85 5.26
CA VAL A 13 18.15 -9.32 5.25
C VAL A 13 17.29 -9.85 6.40
N LEU A 14 17.41 -9.30 7.61
CA LEU A 14 16.62 -9.74 8.77
C LEU A 14 15.13 -9.39 8.63
N ALA A 15 14.81 -8.30 7.92
CA ALA A 15 13.43 -7.92 7.60
C ALA A 15 12.73 -8.93 6.65
N LEU A 16 13.49 -9.75 5.92
CA LEU A 16 12.93 -10.83 5.08
C LEU A 16 12.47 -12.04 5.88
N ALA A 17 12.92 -12.17 7.13
CA ALA A 17 12.71 -13.38 7.89
C ALA A 17 11.22 -13.58 8.23
N PRO A 18 10.70 -14.82 8.13
CA PRO A 18 9.30 -15.10 8.38
C PRO A 18 8.89 -14.99 9.85
N ASP A 19 9.86 -15.07 10.78
CA ASP A 19 9.66 -14.87 12.22
C ASP A 19 11.00 -14.64 12.96
N ALA A 20 10.92 -14.17 14.21
CA ALA A 20 12.08 -13.89 15.06
C ALA A 20 12.95 -15.12 15.37
N SER A 21 12.38 -16.34 15.37
CA SER A 21 13.15 -17.57 15.56
C SER A 21 14.03 -17.86 14.33
N SER A 22 13.50 -17.61 13.14
CA SER A 22 14.20 -17.74 11.86
C SER A 22 15.28 -16.67 11.71
N GLN A 23 15.05 -15.44 12.20
CA GLN A 23 16.09 -14.40 12.32
C GLN A 23 17.25 -14.90 13.18
N LYS A 24 16.99 -15.27 14.45
CA LYS A 24 18.02 -15.76 15.38
C LYS A 24 18.76 -17.01 14.89
N ALA A 25 18.06 -17.89 14.19
CA ALA A 25 18.66 -19.10 13.62
C ALA A 25 19.49 -18.80 12.36
N GLY A 26 19.05 -17.85 11.53
CA GLY A 26 19.78 -17.38 10.35
C GLY A 26 21.05 -16.64 10.73
N SER A 27 20.99 -15.72 11.70
CA SER A 27 22.17 -14.99 12.20
C SER A 27 23.25 -15.92 12.73
N ARG A 28 22.88 -17.03 13.40
CA ARG A 28 23.85 -18.04 13.86
C ARG A 28 24.56 -18.76 12.71
N LEU A 29 23.94 -18.83 11.53
CA LEU A 29 24.54 -19.41 10.34
C LEU A 29 25.31 -18.39 9.51
N ALA A 30 25.29 -17.10 9.86
CA ALA A 30 26.01 -16.04 9.16
C ALA A 30 27.51 -16.00 9.50
N THR A 31 28.16 -17.15 9.50
CA THR A 31 29.61 -17.31 9.71
C THR A 31 30.18 -18.18 8.60
N PRO A 32 31.47 -18.09 8.21
CA PRO A 32 32.00 -18.88 7.10
C PRO A 32 32.02 -20.39 7.35
N ALA A 33 32.20 -20.80 8.61
CA ALA A 33 32.45 -22.20 9.00
C ALA A 33 31.38 -23.22 8.52
N PRO A 34 30.05 -22.96 8.63
CA PRO A 34 29.05 -23.88 8.11
C PRO A 34 28.91 -23.88 6.59
N TRP A 35 29.57 -22.97 5.86
CA TRP A 35 29.36 -22.81 4.42
C TRP A 35 30.53 -23.32 3.59
N SER A 36 30.18 -23.96 2.47
CA SER A 36 31.13 -24.37 1.44
C SER A 36 30.51 -24.15 0.07
N GLY A 37 31.35 -24.04 -0.97
CA GLY A 37 30.90 -23.85 -2.35
C GLY A 37 29.96 -22.65 -2.54
N SER A 38 30.11 -21.60 -1.71
CA SER A 38 29.33 -20.38 -1.82
C SER A 38 29.87 -19.48 -2.93
N GLY A 39 28.97 -18.86 -3.67
CA GLY A 39 29.32 -17.97 -4.76
C GLY A 39 28.18 -17.04 -5.12
N THR A 40 28.51 -16.00 -5.87
CA THR A 40 27.54 -15.07 -6.44
C THR A 40 27.91 -14.77 -7.89
N GLN A 41 26.92 -14.56 -8.76
CA GLN A 41 27.12 -14.10 -10.13
C GLN A 41 25.78 -13.57 -10.65
N ASP A 42 25.78 -12.48 -11.43
CA ASP A 42 24.62 -11.98 -12.18
C ASP A 42 23.32 -11.85 -11.35
N GLY A 43 23.44 -11.38 -10.10
CA GLY A 43 22.27 -11.22 -9.23
C GLY A 43 21.77 -12.52 -8.59
N ALA A 44 22.50 -13.63 -8.70
CA ALA A 44 22.24 -14.86 -7.96
C ALA A 44 23.27 -15.06 -6.83
N LEU A 45 22.85 -15.80 -5.80
CA LEU A 45 23.65 -16.18 -4.64
C LEU A 45 23.37 -17.64 -4.27
N TRP A 46 24.41 -18.45 -4.04
CA TRP A 46 24.26 -19.85 -3.67
C TRP A 46 25.29 -20.29 -2.63
N GLY A 47 25.01 -21.42 -1.97
CA GLY A 47 25.95 -22.03 -1.03
C GLY A 47 25.46 -23.37 -0.47
N LEU A 48 26.42 -24.15 0.05
CA LEU A 48 26.18 -25.42 0.71
C LEU A 48 26.34 -25.24 2.23
N CYS A 49 25.24 -25.36 2.97
CA CYS A 49 25.28 -25.29 4.43
C CYS A 49 25.42 -26.69 5.04
N ALA A 50 26.45 -26.90 5.85
CA ALA A 50 26.56 -28.07 6.71
C ALA A 50 25.34 -28.11 7.67
N GLY A 51 24.62 -29.23 7.67
CA GLY A 51 23.38 -29.41 8.42
C GLY A 51 23.38 -30.69 9.25
N SER A 52 22.25 -31.01 9.86
CA SER A 52 22.08 -32.21 10.70
C SER A 52 22.00 -33.53 9.92
N GLY A 53 22.20 -33.50 8.60
CA GLY A 53 22.15 -34.67 7.72
C GLY A 53 23.50 -34.95 7.04
N THR A 54 23.59 -36.07 6.34
CA THR A 54 24.81 -36.52 5.64
C THR A 54 25.15 -35.72 4.38
N LYS A 55 24.20 -34.96 3.82
CA LYS A 55 24.42 -34.07 2.68
C LYS A 55 24.19 -32.61 3.10
N PRO A 56 25.05 -31.66 2.70
CA PRO A 56 24.84 -30.26 3.01
C PRO A 56 23.60 -29.72 2.27
N TYR A 57 22.91 -28.76 2.89
CA TYR A 57 21.74 -28.13 2.30
C TYR A 57 22.16 -27.14 1.21
N GLN A 58 21.60 -27.30 0.03
CA GLN A 58 21.78 -26.41 -1.11
C GLN A 58 20.84 -25.22 -0.96
N ALA A 59 21.38 -24.03 -0.82
CA ALA A 59 20.63 -22.78 -0.84
C ALA A 59 20.95 -22.01 -2.13
N VAL A 60 19.92 -21.54 -2.82
CA VAL A 60 20.01 -20.63 -3.98
C VAL A 60 19.04 -19.48 -3.75
N ILE A 61 19.48 -18.29 -4.10
CA ILE A 61 18.75 -17.05 -3.95
C ILE A 61 18.90 -16.25 -5.24
N ASP A 62 17.78 -15.76 -5.74
CA ASP A 62 17.74 -14.73 -6.78
C ASP A 62 17.60 -13.37 -6.09
N LEU A 63 18.53 -12.45 -6.33
CA LEU A 63 18.59 -11.11 -5.77
C LEU A 63 17.90 -10.07 -6.66
N THR A 64 17.61 -10.39 -7.93
CA THR A 64 16.93 -9.46 -8.86
C THR A 64 15.43 -9.41 -8.57
N GLU A 65 14.86 -10.59 -8.34
CA GLU A 65 13.53 -10.78 -7.76
C GLU A 65 13.71 -11.65 -6.52
N PRO A 66 13.72 -11.09 -5.29
CA PRO A 66 14.09 -11.80 -4.07
C PRO A 66 13.31 -13.13 -3.87
N ALA A 67 13.88 -14.23 -4.38
CA ALA A 67 13.27 -15.55 -4.40
C ALA A 67 14.25 -16.57 -3.86
N TYR A 68 13.74 -17.55 -3.11
CA TYR A 68 14.58 -18.41 -2.26
C TYR A 68 14.26 -19.87 -2.50
N ARG A 69 15.29 -20.69 -2.71
CA ARG A 69 15.19 -22.15 -2.64
C ARG A 69 16.24 -22.70 -1.70
N CYS A 70 15.82 -23.59 -0.81
CA CYS A 70 16.73 -24.38 0.01
C CYS A 70 16.26 -25.84 0.04
N SER A 71 17.19 -26.80 -0.01
CA SER A 71 16.88 -28.23 0.10
C SER A 71 16.55 -28.71 1.52
N CYS A 72 16.49 -27.83 2.51
CA CYS A 72 16.16 -28.21 3.89
C CYS A 72 14.66 -28.49 4.08
N PRO A 73 14.26 -29.33 5.06
CA PRO A 73 12.86 -29.71 5.30
C PRO A 73 11.99 -28.59 5.93
N SER A 74 12.51 -27.37 6.04
CA SER A 74 11.79 -26.23 6.61
C SER A 74 10.62 -25.83 5.72
N ARG A 75 9.45 -25.60 6.32
CA ARG A 75 8.27 -25.00 5.66
C ARG A 75 8.27 -23.46 5.68
N LYS A 76 9.29 -22.85 6.28
CA LYS A 76 9.47 -21.39 6.38
C LYS A 76 10.36 -20.87 5.26
N PHE A 77 9.93 -19.81 4.58
CA PHE A 77 10.60 -19.21 3.42
C PHE A 77 10.67 -17.68 3.59
N PRO A 78 11.86 -17.06 3.56
CA PRO A 78 13.19 -17.67 3.56
C PRO A 78 13.44 -18.55 4.80
N CYS A 79 14.11 -19.70 4.62
CA CYS A 79 14.50 -20.53 5.76
C CYS A 79 15.75 -19.97 6.44
N LYS A 80 16.12 -20.49 7.61
CA LYS A 80 17.35 -20.09 8.31
C LYS A 80 18.62 -20.19 7.46
N HIS A 81 18.70 -21.15 6.53
CA HIS A 81 19.87 -21.29 5.65
C HIS A 81 19.89 -20.19 4.58
N ALA A 82 18.75 -19.88 3.94
CA ALA A 82 18.67 -18.78 2.99
C ALA A 82 18.99 -17.43 3.66
N LEU A 83 18.47 -17.19 4.87
CA LEU A 83 18.81 -16.00 5.67
C LEU A 83 20.30 -15.96 6.06
N GLY A 84 20.86 -17.09 6.51
CA GLY A 84 22.27 -17.18 6.88
C GLY A 84 23.20 -16.91 5.71
N LEU A 85 22.87 -17.40 4.50
CA LEU A 85 23.64 -17.14 3.28
C LEU A 85 23.57 -15.68 2.85
N LEU A 86 22.38 -15.05 2.93
CA LEU A 86 22.21 -13.62 2.65
C LEU A 86 22.99 -12.75 3.63
N LEU A 87 22.94 -13.07 4.93
CA LEU A 87 23.70 -12.35 5.96
C LEU A 87 25.20 -12.51 5.76
N LEU A 88 25.65 -13.71 5.39
CA LEU A 88 27.04 -13.99 5.07
C LEU A 88 27.52 -13.18 3.85
N TRP A 89 26.68 -13.08 2.82
CA TRP A 89 26.94 -12.24 1.64
C TRP A 89 26.93 -10.75 1.97
N ALA A 90 25.96 -10.28 2.77
CA ALA A 90 25.85 -8.90 3.25
C ALA A 90 27.10 -8.44 4.03
N ALA A 91 27.71 -9.34 4.81
CA ALA A 91 28.94 -9.08 5.56
C ALA A 91 30.22 -8.96 4.68
N GLY A 92 30.15 -9.39 3.42
CA GLY A 92 31.02 -8.91 2.35
C GLY A 92 32.32 -9.69 2.05
N ASP A 93 32.97 -10.34 3.01
CA ASP A 93 34.34 -10.87 2.74
C ASP A 93 34.40 -12.36 2.37
N THR A 94 33.26 -13.04 2.34
CA THR A 94 33.21 -14.52 2.43
C THR A 94 32.61 -15.18 1.20
N VAL A 95 31.73 -14.49 0.48
CA VAL A 95 31.14 -14.98 -0.78
C VAL A 95 31.75 -14.22 -1.94
N ARG A 96 32.46 -14.95 -2.80
CA ARG A 96 33.14 -14.40 -3.99
C ARG A 96 32.36 -14.67 -5.26
N GLU A 97 32.69 -13.91 -6.29
CA GLU A 97 32.19 -14.17 -7.63
C GLU A 97 32.69 -15.53 -8.14
N ALA A 98 31.77 -16.36 -8.63
CA ALA A 98 32.07 -17.71 -9.09
C ALA A 98 31.01 -18.17 -10.10
N VAL A 99 31.34 -19.15 -10.94
CA VAL A 99 30.36 -19.75 -11.85
C VAL A 99 29.33 -20.56 -11.06
N PRO A 100 28.01 -20.41 -11.32
CA PRO A 100 26.99 -21.15 -10.61
C PRO A 100 27.16 -22.66 -10.83
N PRO A 101 27.13 -23.48 -9.77
CA PRO A 101 27.17 -24.93 -9.92
C PRO A 101 25.88 -25.44 -10.60
N PRO A 102 25.90 -26.64 -11.20
CA PRO A 102 24.78 -27.15 -12.01
C PRO A 102 23.42 -27.09 -11.32
N TRP A 103 23.34 -27.44 -10.03
CA TRP A 103 22.09 -27.42 -9.26
C TRP A 103 21.52 -26.00 -9.01
N ALA A 104 22.39 -24.99 -8.98
CA ALA A 104 21.99 -23.60 -8.84
C ALA A 104 21.56 -23.03 -10.19
N ASP A 105 22.35 -23.28 -11.25
CA ASP A 105 22.01 -22.86 -12.60
C ASP A 105 20.73 -23.52 -13.12
N GLU A 106 20.51 -24.81 -12.87
CA GLU A 106 19.26 -25.50 -13.21
C GLU A 106 18.04 -24.82 -12.58
N TRP A 107 18.14 -24.37 -11.33
CA TRP A 107 17.04 -23.68 -10.66
C TRP A 107 16.81 -22.28 -11.21
N LEU A 108 17.88 -21.50 -11.41
CA LEU A 108 17.81 -20.15 -11.99
C LEU A 108 17.31 -20.18 -13.43
N SER A 109 17.82 -21.10 -14.25
CA SER A 109 17.36 -21.36 -15.61
C SER A 109 15.92 -21.85 -15.65
N SER A 110 15.50 -22.73 -14.73
CA SER A 110 14.09 -23.11 -14.63
C SER A 110 13.18 -21.94 -14.26
N ARG A 111 13.65 -20.98 -13.44
CA ARG A 111 12.91 -19.74 -13.15
C ARG A 111 12.84 -18.83 -14.37
N ARG A 112 13.95 -18.57 -15.07
CA ARG A 112 13.96 -17.79 -16.32
C ARG A 112 13.02 -18.40 -17.36
N GLN A 113 13.12 -19.70 -17.58
CA GLN A 113 12.21 -20.43 -18.48
C GLN A 113 10.76 -20.47 -17.99
N ARG A 114 10.48 -20.37 -16.69
CA ARG A 114 9.11 -20.23 -16.17
C ARG A 114 8.61 -18.81 -16.31
N ALA A 115 9.43 -17.79 -16.14
CA ALA A 115 9.07 -16.41 -16.43
C ALA A 115 8.76 -16.28 -17.93
N GLU A 116 9.64 -16.79 -18.80
CA GLU A 116 9.44 -16.89 -20.25
C GLU A 116 8.24 -17.76 -20.62
N ARG A 117 8.01 -18.88 -19.92
CA ARG A 117 6.82 -19.73 -20.14
C ARG A 117 5.55 -19.13 -19.57
N VAL A 118 5.55 -18.37 -18.49
CA VAL A 118 4.36 -17.64 -18.03
C VAL A 118 4.02 -16.57 -19.06
N VAL A 119 5.03 -15.91 -19.62
CA VAL A 119 4.90 -15.00 -20.75
C VAL A 119 4.40 -15.73 -22.01
N ALA A 120 4.83 -16.98 -22.27
CA ALA A 120 4.43 -17.75 -23.47
C ALA A 120 3.14 -18.60 -23.31
N SER A 121 2.82 -19.09 -22.11
CA SER A 121 1.67 -19.96 -21.78
C SER A 121 0.44 -19.18 -21.35
N ALA A 122 0.59 -17.89 -21.03
CA ALA A 122 -0.52 -16.94 -21.09
C ALA A 122 -1.08 -16.78 -22.52
N GLY A 123 -0.40 -17.34 -23.54
CA GLY A 123 -0.95 -17.55 -24.88
C GLY A 123 -1.76 -18.84 -25.09
N GLY A 124 -2.00 -19.68 -24.06
CA GLY A 124 -2.60 -21.02 -24.29
C GLY A 124 -3.39 -21.70 -23.17
N ALA A 125 -3.45 -21.17 -21.94
CA ALA A 125 -4.18 -21.81 -20.84
C ALA A 125 -5.58 -21.21 -20.65
N GLY A 126 -6.47 -21.47 -21.61
CA GLY A 126 -7.88 -21.09 -21.57
C GLY A 126 -8.79 -22.18 -22.12
N ALA A 127 -8.57 -23.44 -21.74
CA ALA A 127 -9.52 -24.53 -21.94
C ALA A 127 -9.02 -25.80 -21.24
N ASP A 128 -9.50 -26.07 -20.03
CA ASP A 128 -9.71 -27.45 -19.58
C ASP A 128 -10.91 -27.47 -18.63
N GLY A 129 -12.04 -27.90 -19.18
CA GLY A 129 -13.33 -27.90 -18.51
C GLY A 129 -14.43 -28.32 -19.49
N MET A 130 -14.60 -29.63 -19.62
CA MET A 130 -15.70 -30.37 -20.25
C MET A 130 -15.49 -30.88 -21.68
N ARG A 131 -15.19 -32.18 -21.77
CA ARG A 131 -15.34 -33.01 -22.96
C ARG A 131 -16.76 -33.56 -23.03
N GLY A 132 -17.36 -33.53 -24.22
CA GLY A 132 -18.58 -34.23 -24.63
C GLY A 132 -18.80 -34.05 -26.14
N PRO A 133 -19.34 -35.05 -26.88
CA PRO A 133 -18.76 -35.50 -28.14
C PRO A 133 -19.43 -34.97 -29.43
N ASP A 134 -18.69 -35.15 -30.53
CA ASP A 134 -19.05 -35.29 -31.94
C ASP A 134 -19.82 -34.18 -32.67
N ASP A 135 -19.19 -33.62 -33.72
CA ASP A 135 -19.65 -33.92 -35.08
C ASP A 135 -18.59 -33.53 -36.13
N ALA A 136 -18.24 -34.52 -36.94
CA ALA A 136 -17.45 -34.37 -38.15
C ALA A 136 -18.35 -33.83 -39.28
N GLY A 137 -17.93 -32.74 -39.90
CA GLY A 137 -18.56 -32.18 -41.10
C GLY A 137 -17.52 -31.46 -41.95
N GLU A 138 -17.14 -32.10 -43.05
CA GLU A 138 -16.21 -31.60 -44.06
C GLU A 138 -16.76 -30.35 -44.77
N GLY A 139 -15.83 -29.50 -45.24
CA GLY A 139 -16.09 -28.63 -46.37
C GLY A 139 -15.85 -27.14 -46.15
N THR A 140 -14.77 -26.67 -46.77
CA THR A 140 -14.56 -25.34 -47.39
C THR A 140 -13.44 -24.52 -46.76
N GLN A 141 -12.27 -24.60 -47.40
CA GLN A 141 -11.08 -23.81 -47.12
C GLN A 141 -11.22 -22.45 -47.81
N GLY A 142 -11.34 -21.38 -47.01
CA GLY A 142 -11.41 -20.01 -47.52
C GLY A 142 -11.56 -18.91 -46.46
N ALA A 143 -11.93 -19.24 -45.20
CA ALA A 143 -12.17 -18.26 -44.13
C ALA A 143 -11.51 -18.66 -42.78
N ARG A 144 -10.27 -19.17 -42.80
CA ARG A 144 -9.63 -19.78 -41.61
C ARG A 144 -8.89 -18.79 -40.68
N GLY A 145 -8.78 -17.51 -41.03
CA GLY A 145 -8.15 -16.48 -40.17
C GLY A 145 -9.07 -15.90 -39.08
N ASP A 146 -10.36 -15.75 -39.37
CA ASP A 146 -11.28 -14.98 -38.50
C ASP A 146 -12.11 -15.83 -37.53
N ALA A 147 -12.26 -17.13 -37.82
CA ALA A 147 -13.06 -18.04 -37.02
C ALA A 147 -12.65 -18.12 -35.52
N PRO A 148 -11.35 -18.17 -35.14
CA PRO A 148 -10.98 -18.19 -33.73
C PRO A 148 -11.23 -16.85 -33.02
N ALA A 149 -11.05 -15.73 -33.72
CA ALA A 149 -11.32 -14.39 -33.18
C ALA A 149 -12.82 -14.15 -32.95
N ARG A 150 -13.67 -14.50 -33.92
CA ARG A 150 -15.13 -14.41 -33.79
C ARG A 150 -15.66 -15.24 -32.62
N ARG A 151 -15.17 -16.48 -32.48
CA ARG A 151 -15.53 -17.34 -31.33
C ARG A 151 -15.06 -16.76 -29.99
N ARG A 152 -13.95 -16.03 -29.93
CA ARG A 152 -13.50 -15.32 -28.71
C ARG A 152 -14.48 -14.20 -28.37
N THR A 153 -14.86 -13.38 -29.34
CA THR A 153 -15.83 -12.29 -29.16
C THR A 153 -17.19 -12.82 -28.71
N GLU A 154 -17.72 -13.84 -29.38
CA GLU A 154 -19.00 -14.49 -29.01
C GLU A 154 -18.99 -15.03 -27.58
N ARG A 155 -17.88 -15.63 -27.12
CA ARG A 155 -17.75 -16.11 -25.73
C ARG A 155 -17.74 -14.96 -24.73
N VAL A 156 -17.07 -13.85 -25.04
CA VAL A 156 -17.05 -12.65 -24.19
C VAL A 156 -18.45 -12.07 -24.07
N GLU A 157 -19.15 -11.90 -25.20
CA GLU A 157 -20.52 -11.41 -25.22
C GLU A 157 -21.48 -12.34 -24.47
N GLN A 158 -21.36 -13.66 -24.65
CA GLN A 158 -22.21 -14.62 -23.93
C GLN A 158 -21.95 -14.58 -22.43
N ARG A 159 -20.69 -14.41 -22.01
CA ARG A 159 -20.34 -14.23 -20.61
C ARG A 159 -20.94 -12.94 -20.05
N GLU A 160 -20.80 -11.82 -20.76
CA GLU A 160 -21.41 -10.54 -20.34
C GLU A 160 -22.94 -10.66 -20.21
N ARG A 161 -23.61 -11.36 -21.12
CA ARG A 161 -25.07 -11.62 -21.03
C ARG A 161 -25.44 -12.45 -19.80
N ARG A 162 -24.67 -13.49 -19.46
CA ARG A 162 -24.91 -14.30 -18.24
C ARG A 162 -24.74 -13.46 -16.97
N ILE A 163 -23.69 -12.65 -16.93
CA ILE A 163 -23.44 -11.74 -15.81
C ILE A 163 -24.56 -10.71 -15.69
N ALA A 164 -24.99 -10.11 -16.80
CA ALA A 164 -26.09 -9.14 -16.80
C ALA A 164 -27.39 -9.75 -16.26
N ALA A 165 -27.75 -10.97 -16.69
CA ALA A 165 -28.91 -11.67 -16.16
C ALA A 165 -28.81 -11.93 -14.64
N GLY A 166 -27.63 -12.37 -14.16
CA GLY A 166 -27.37 -12.53 -12.74
C GLY A 166 -27.44 -11.22 -11.95
N ALA A 167 -26.89 -10.13 -12.51
CA ALA A 167 -26.93 -8.81 -11.91
C ALA A 167 -28.38 -8.28 -11.76
N THR A 168 -29.23 -8.47 -12.78
CA THR A 168 -30.65 -8.11 -12.72
C THR A 168 -31.40 -8.92 -11.66
N GLU A 169 -31.13 -10.23 -11.54
CA GLU A 169 -31.74 -11.05 -10.48
C GLU A 169 -31.29 -10.59 -9.08
N LEU A 170 -30.00 -10.28 -8.92
CA LEU A 170 -29.45 -9.77 -7.66
C LEU A 170 -30.06 -8.42 -7.28
N GLU A 171 -30.24 -7.52 -8.24
CA GLU A 171 -30.91 -6.24 -8.03
C GLU A 171 -32.34 -6.42 -7.51
N GLN A 172 -33.12 -7.32 -8.12
CA GLN A 172 -34.49 -7.63 -7.67
C GLN A 172 -34.50 -8.16 -6.23
N ARG A 173 -33.59 -9.08 -5.89
CA ARG A 173 -33.45 -9.61 -4.53
C ARG A 173 -33.09 -8.53 -3.51
N LEU A 174 -32.19 -7.61 -3.86
CA LEU A 174 -31.83 -6.48 -2.99
C LEU A 174 -33.04 -5.55 -2.79
N ALA A 175 -33.80 -5.27 -3.84
CA ALA A 175 -35.01 -4.46 -3.75
C ALA A 175 -36.10 -5.14 -2.90
N ASP A 176 -36.27 -6.46 -3.02
CA ASP A 176 -37.21 -7.24 -2.22
C ASP A 176 -36.81 -7.24 -0.74
N LEU A 177 -35.52 -7.43 -0.43
CA LEU A 177 -34.99 -7.32 0.93
C LEU A 177 -35.30 -5.96 1.56
N LEU A 178 -35.13 -4.87 0.81
CA LEU A 178 -35.44 -3.52 1.30
C LEU A 178 -36.94 -3.30 1.46
N ARG A 179 -37.77 -3.88 0.58
CA ARG A 179 -39.24 -3.81 0.67
C ARG A 179 -39.78 -4.57 1.87
N ASP A 180 -39.23 -5.73 2.18
CA ASP A 180 -39.62 -6.58 3.32
C ASP A 180 -39.07 -6.04 4.66
N GLY A 181 -38.04 -5.20 4.59
CA GLY A 181 -37.44 -4.51 5.72
C GLY A 181 -36.27 -5.27 6.36
N LEU A 182 -35.22 -4.53 6.73
CA LEU A 182 -33.97 -5.11 7.25
C LEU A 182 -34.11 -5.77 8.63
N ALA A 183 -35.16 -5.44 9.40
CA ALA A 183 -35.37 -6.00 10.74
C ALA A 183 -35.67 -7.51 10.74
N GLY A 184 -35.93 -8.11 9.57
CA GLY A 184 -36.05 -9.56 9.40
C GLY A 184 -34.80 -10.25 8.84
N ALA A 185 -33.80 -9.48 8.40
CA ALA A 185 -32.63 -10.03 7.71
C ALA A 185 -31.73 -10.88 8.63
N ASP A 186 -31.80 -10.67 9.95
CA ASP A 186 -31.13 -11.51 10.94
C ASP A 186 -31.72 -12.93 11.00
N ARG A 187 -33.00 -13.09 10.67
CA ARG A 187 -33.73 -14.37 10.65
C ARG A 187 -33.58 -15.14 9.34
N SER A 188 -33.25 -14.46 8.23
CA SER A 188 -33.14 -15.07 6.91
C SER A 188 -31.95 -16.04 6.75
N GLY A 189 -31.01 -16.03 7.70
CA GLY A 189 -29.92 -17.00 7.81
C GLY A 189 -28.85 -16.90 6.71
N TYR A 190 -27.68 -17.51 6.96
CA TYR A 190 -26.57 -17.57 6.00
C TYR A 190 -26.95 -18.29 4.69
N THR A 191 -27.90 -19.22 4.73
CA THR A 191 -28.31 -20.05 3.60
C THR A 191 -28.84 -19.22 2.41
N GLN A 192 -29.66 -18.20 2.66
CA GLN A 192 -30.21 -17.37 1.57
C GLN A 192 -29.12 -16.61 0.81
N TRP A 193 -28.12 -16.12 1.53
CA TRP A 193 -26.97 -15.42 0.97
C TRP A 193 -26.04 -16.37 0.21
N ASP A 194 -25.83 -17.58 0.72
CA ASP A 194 -25.04 -18.61 0.04
C ASP A 194 -25.69 -19.08 -1.27
N GLU A 195 -27.02 -19.26 -1.30
CA GLU A 195 -27.71 -19.58 -2.55
C GLU A 195 -27.64 -18.43 -3.56
N THR A 196 -27.74 -17.19 -3.09
CA THR A 196 -27.58 -16.01 -3.95
C THR A 196 -26.17 -15.95 -4.50
N ALA A 197 -25.15 -16.22 -3.68
CA ALA A 197 -23.77 -16.30 -4.12
C ALA A 197 -23.52 -17.46 -5.11
N ALA A 198 -24.16 -18.62 -4.92
CA ALA A 198 -24.09 -19.74 -5.85
C ALA A 198 -24.65 -19.35 -7.23
N ARG A 199 -25.81 -18.68 -7.28
CA ARG A 199 -26.37 -18.14 -8.52
C ARG A 199 -25.45 -17.14 -9.21
N MET A 200 -24.73 -16.31 -8.46
CA MET A 200 -23.74 -15.40 -9.05
C MET A 200 -22.52 -16.13 -9.63
N VAL A 201 -22.11 -17.26 -9.05
CA VAL A 201 -21.06 -18.13 -9.63
C VAL A 201 -21.55 -18.72 -10.95
N ASP A 202 -22.79 -19.23 -11.00
CA ASP A 202 -23.40 -19.77 -12.22
C ASP A 202 -23.55 -18.70 -13.31
N ALA A 203 -23.86 -17.45 -12.91
CA ALA A 203 -23.88 -16.28 -13.78
C ALA A 203 -22.48 -15.81 -14.23
N GLN A 204 -21.40 -16.44 -13.77
CA GLN A 204 -20.01 -16.08 -14.05
C GLN A 204 -19.55 -14.72 -13.47
N ALA A 205 -20.15 -14.31 -12.35
CA ALA A 205 -19.89 -13.08 -11.62
C ALA A 205 -19.32 -13.37 -10.21
N PRO A 206 -18.09 -13.91 -10.09
CA PRO A 206 -17.54 -14.34 -8.80
C PRO A 206 -17.33 -13.17 -7.81
N GLY A 207 -17.13 -11.94 -8.30
CA GLY A 207 -17.06 -10.75 -7.44
C GLY A 207 -18.38 -10.44 -6.76
N LEU A 208 -19.50 -10.51 -7.51
CA LEU A 208 -20.84 -10.40 -6.92
C LEU A 208 -21.12 -11.54 -5.92
N ALA A 209 -20.64 -12.74 -6.22
CA ALA A 209 -20.76 -13.87 -5.30
C ALA A 209 -20.02 -13.64 -3.97
N SER A 210 -18.80 -13.08 -4.01
CA SER A 210 -18.06 -12.73 -2.78
C SER A 210 -18.84 -11.72 -1.95
N ARG A 211 -19.30 -10.64 -2.60
CA ARG A 211 -20.06 -9.57 -1.96
C ARG A 211 -21.36 -10.05 -1.34
N ALA A 212 -22.09 -10.95 -2.01
CA ALA A 212 -23.29 -11.56 -1.46
C ALA A 212 -23.01 -12.38 -0.18
N ARG A 213 -21.88 -13.12 -0.12
CA ARG A 213 -21.49 -13.83 1.11
C ARG A 213 -21.11 -12.86 2.23
N GLU A 214 -20.40 -11.78 1.90
CA GLU A 214 -20.01 -10.74 2.86
C GLU A 214 -21.25 -10.11 3.51
N LEU A 215 -22.32 -9.82 2.75
CA LEU A 215 -23.59 -9.33 3.29
C LEU A 215 -24.17 -10.25 4.38
N GLY A 216 -24.10 -11.56 4.19
CA GLY A 216 -24.58 -12.54 5.16
C GLY A 216 -23.85 -12.50 6.51
N THR A 217 -22.62 -11.99 6.55
CA THR A 217 -21.84 -11.86 7.80
C THR A 217 -22.21 -10.61 8.61
N ILE A 218 -22.78 -9.58 7.98
CA ILE A 218 -22.99 -8.26 8.58
C ILE A 218 -23.96 -8.32 9.76
N ALA A 219 -25.05 -9.09 9.65
CA ALA A 219 -26.07 -9.20 10.69
C ALA A 219 -25.51 -9.69 12.04
N SER A 220 -24.39 -10.41 12.03
CA SER A 220 -23.70 -10.88 13.24
C SER A 220 -22.59 -9.94 13.75
N SER A 221 -22.39 -8.79 13.12
CA SER A 221 -21.22 -7.92 13.33
C SER A 221 -21.40 -6.81 14.38
N GLY A 222 -22.41 -6.90 15.26
CA GLY A 222 -22.62 -5.96 16.37
C GLY A 222 -23.79 -4.95 16.21
N PRO A 223 -23.94 -3.97 17.12
CA PRO A 223 -25.19 -3.22 17.34
C PRO A 223 -25.63 -2.28 16.20
N ASP A 224 -24.74 -1.94 15.27
CA ASP A 224 -25.03 -1.09 14.09
C ASP A 224 -25.03 -1.90 12.78
N TRP A 225 -25.43 -3.17 12.84
CA TRP A 225 -25.47 -4.01 11.64
C TRP A 225 -26.53 -3.57 10.60
N PRO A 226 -27.70 -2.99 10.94
CA PRO A 226 -28.69 -2.63 9.92
C PRO A 226 -28.19 -1.52 8.98
N SER A 227 -27.56 -0.47 9.54
CA SER A 227 -26.98 0.63 8.77
C SER A 227 -25.88 0.12 7.84
N ARG A 228 -24.98 -0.72 8.36
CA ARG A 228 -23.92 -1.35 7.56
C ARG A 228 -24.47 -2.26 6.48
N LEU A 229 -25.51 -3.05 6.78
CA LEU A 229 -26.12 -3.92 5.77
C LEU A 229 -26.73 -3.08 4.64
N LEU A 230 -27.41 -1.99 4.98
CA LEU A 230 -27.97 -1.06 3.99
C LEU A 230 -26.88 -0.43 3.12
N GLU A 231 -25.78 0.05 3.72
CA GLU A 231 -24.63 0.62 3.00
C GLU A 231 -24.06 -0.38 2.00
N GLU A 232 -23.81 -1.61 2.45
CA GLU A 232 -23.18 -2.65 1.63
C GLU A 232 -24.14 -3.17 0.54
N CYS A 233 -25.45 -3.23 0.81
CA CYS A 233 -26.49 -3.49 -0.19
C CYS A 233 -26.55 -2.37 -1.23
N ALA A 234 -26.47 -1.10 -0.82
CA ALA A 234 -26.48 0.04 -1.72
C ALA A 234 -25.25 0.05 -2.64
N LEU A 235 -24.06 -0.24 -2.10
CA LEU A 235 -22.84 -0.38 -2.91
C LEU A 235 -22.92 -1.56 -3.89
N LEU A 236 -23.51 -2.69 -3.46
CA LEU A 236 -23.72 -3.84 -4.33
C LEU A 236 -24.72 -3.53 -5.46
N HIS A 237 -25.82 -2.86 -5.14
CA HIS A 237 -26.80 -2.38 -6.11
C HIS A 237 -26.17 -1.40 -7.11
N LEU A 238 -25.35 -0.45 -6.62
CA LEU A 238 -24.62 0.47 -7.48
C LEU A 238 -23.69 -0.29 -8.45
N LEU A 239 -23.04 -1.35 -7.98
CA LEU A 239 -22.16 -2.18 -8.82
C LEU A 239 -22.93 -2.94 -9.89
N THR A 240 -24.10 -3.52 -9.56
CA THR A 240 -24.94 -4.19 -10.55
C THR A 240 -25.43 -3.20 -11.60
N GLU A 241 -25.92 -2.03 -11.18
CA GLU A 241 -26.40 -0.98 -12.08
C GLU A 241 -25.27 -0.41 -12.96
N GLY A 242 -24.08 -0.24 -12.40
CA GLY A 242 -22.88 0.18 -13.13
C GLY A 242 -22.46 -0.83 -14.18
N PHE A 243 -22.57 -2.14 -13.89
CA PHE A 243 -22.27 -3.17 -14.87
C PHE A 243 -23.34 -3.26 -15.97
N LEU A 244 -24.63 -3.14 -15.63
CA LEU A 244 -25.71 -3.16 -16.62
C LEU A 244 -25.62 -1.99 -17.62
N ARG A 245 -25.04 -0.86 -17.21
CA ARG A 245 -24.79 0.33 -18.04
C ARG A 245 -23.31 0.51 -18.40
N VAL A 246 -22.51 -0.56 -18.37
CA VAL A 246 -21.04 -0.47 -18.52
C VAL A 246 -20.60 0.16 -19.85
N ALA A 247 -21.43 0.08 -20.89
CA ALA A 247 -21.18 0.69 -22.20
C ALA A 247 -21.26 2.23 -22.17
N ASP A 248 -22.03 2.79 -21.23
CA ASP A 248 -22.22 4.23 -21.08
C ASP A 248 -21.21 4.86 -20.11
N LEU A 249 -20.45 4.04 -19.38
CA LEU A 249 -19.47 4.50 -18.40
C LEU A 249 -18.18 4.97 -19.10
N PRO A 250 -17.49 6.00 -18.54
CA PRO A 250 -16.13 6.31 -18.94
C PRO A 250 -15.24 5.06 -18.85
N ALA A 251 -14.40 4.83 -19.87
CA ALA A 251 -13.61 3.60 -19.98
C ALA A 251 -12.84 3.20 -18.70
N PRO A 252 -12.21 4.13 -17.94
CA PRO A 252 -11.57 3.81 -16.66
C PRO A 252 -12.55 3.27 -15.60
N LEU A 253 -13.73 3.88 -15.45
CA LEU A 253 -14.75 3.45 -14.51
C LEU A 253 -15.40 2.13 -14.94
N ALA A 254 -15.60 1.96 -16.25
CA ALA A 254 -16.06 0.69 -16.82
C ALA A 254 -15.08 -0.46 -16.47
N ALA A 255 -13.76 -0.21 -16.54
CA ALA A 255 -12.75 -1.19 -16.15
C ALA A 255 -12.78 -1.51 -14.63
N THR A 256 -13.01 -0.50 -13.78
CA THR A 256 -13.25 -0.71 -12.35
C THR A 256 -14.46 -1.62 -12.10
N ALA A 257 -15.60 -1.34 -12.73
CA ALA A 257 -16.81 -2.14 -12.59
C ALA A 257 -16.57 -3.59 -13.04
N ARG A 258 -15.98 -3.79 -14.23
CA ARG A 258 -15.61 -5.14 -14.74
C ARG A 258 -14.72 -5.90 -13.76
N THR A 259 -13.70 -5.25 -13.21
CA THR A 259 -12.79 -5.88 -12.23
C THR A 259 -13.53 -6.31 -10.97
N ARG A 260 -14.42 -5.45 -10.43
CA ARG A 260 -15.20 -5.73 -9.21
C ARG A 260 -16.24 -6.84 -9.40
N ILE A 261 -16.77 -7.02 -10.61
CA ILE A 261 -17.62 -8.15 -10.98
C ILE A 261 -16.84 -9.47 -11.02
N GLY A 262 -15.52 -9.40 -11.19
CA GLY A 262 -14.63 -10.57 -11.33
C GLY A 262 -14.25 -10.86 -12.78
N LEU A 263 -14.28 -9.87 -13.66
CA LEU A 263 -13.62 -9.92 -14.96
C LEU A 263 -12.15 -9.53 -14.75
N THR A 264 -11.24 -10.50 -14.82
CA THR A 264 -9.80 -10.27 -14.63
C THR A 264 -9.14 -9.89 -15.95
N THR A 265 -8.30 -8.87 -15.94
CA THR A 265 -7.33 -8.62 -17.02
C THR A 265 -6.21 -9.64 -16.94
N ASP A 266 -5.87 -10.27 -18.07
CA ASP A 266 -4.72 -11.16 -18.14
C ASP A 266 -3.42 -10.37 -17.95
N THR A 267 -2.57 -10.83 -17.04
CA THR A 267 -1.34 -10.12 -16.68
C THR A 267 -0.32 -10.10 -17.82
N ALA A 268 -0.23 -11.16 -18.63
CA ALA A 268 0.71 -11.19 -19.74
C ALA A 268 0.23 -10.31 -20.90
N GLU A 269 -1.07 -10.34 -21.21
CA GLU A 269 -1.68 -9.41 -22.16
C GLU A 269 -1.47 -7.95 -21.72
N LEU A 270 -1.63 -7.66 -20.43
CA LEU A 270 -1.36 -6.34 -19.86
C LEU A 270 0.11 -5.96 -20.06
N LEU A 271 1.06 -6.82 -19.69
CA LEU A 271 2.49 -6.55 -19.86
C LEU A 271 2.90 -6.37 -21.33
N ALA A 272 2.19 -7.01 -22.27
CA ALA A 272 2.46 -6.90 -23.70
C ALA A 272 1.84 -5.65 -24.35
N THR A 273 0.77 -5.10 -23.78
CA THR A 273 -0.04 -4.03 -24.41
C THR A 273 -0.02 -2.69 -23.69
N ALA A 274 0.22 -2.69 -22.38
CA ALA A 274 0.28 -1.47 -21.59
C ALA A 274 1.61 -0.73 -21.80
N ASP A 275 1.56 0.60 -21.67
CA ASP A 275 2.76 1.43 -21.60
C ASP A 275 3.36 1.33 -20.18
N PRO A 276 4.52 0.69 -19.99
CA PRO A 276 5.12 0.50 -18.69
C PRO A 276 5.65 1.82 -18.13
N VAL A 277 5.45 2.03 -16.82
CA VAL A 277 6.03 3.17 -16.10
C VAL A 277 7.32 2.71 -15.43
N ARG A 278 8.47 3.15 -15.95
CA ARG A 278 9.76 2.95 -15.28
C ARG A 278 9.97 3.97 -14.17
N ASP A 279 10.23 3.53 -12.95
CA ASP A 279 10.60 4.39 -11.83
C ASP A 279 11.57 3.70 -10.87
N HIS A 280 12.13 4.46 -9.93
CA HIS A 280 12.70 3.89 -8.72
C HIS A 280 11.60 3.86 -7.66
N TRP A 281 11.09 2.65 -7.42
CA TRP A 281 9.95 2.38 -6.58
C TRP A 281 10.38 2.09 -5.14
N LEU A 282 10.13 3.03 -4.23
CA LEU A 282 10.31 2.83 -2.80
C LEU A 282 9.16 1.97 -2.25
N VAL A 283 9.48 0.85 -1.60
CA VAL A 283 8.51 0.02 -0.88
C VAL A 283 8.09 0.70 0.41
N LEU A 284 6.83 1.14 0.45
CA LEU A 284 6.27 1.90 1.56
C LEU A 284 5.69 0.99 2.65
N ALA A 285 5.03 -0.10 2.28
CA ALA A 285 4.49 -1.07 3.22
C ALA A 285 4.27 -2.43 2.58
N ARG A 286 4.11 -3.43 3.43
CA ARG A 286 3.65 -4.77 3.09
C ARG A 286 2.62 -5.22 4.11
N GLN A 287 1.53 -5.82 3.64
CA GLN A 287 0.53 -6.43 4.49
C GLN A 287 0.10 -7.77 3.92
N ASP A 288 0.06 -8.78 4.77
CA ASP A 288 -0.40 -10.12 4.41
C ASP A 288 -1.76 -10.38 5.08
N SER A 289 -2.70 -10.95 4.33
CA SER A 289 -3.96 -11.52 4.82
C SER A 289 -4.00 -13.01 4.49
N ASP A 290 -4.61 -13.81 5.36
CA ASP A 290 -4.75 -15.26 5.20
C ASP A 290 -6.21 -15.64 5.44
N ASP A 291 -6.86 -16.25 4.44
CA ASP A 291 -8.23 -16.76 4.54
C ASP A 291 -8.29 -18.28 4.83
N GLY A 292 -7.13 -18.88 5.13
CA GLY A 292 -6.94 -20.30 5.38
C GLY A 292 -6.66 -21.12 4.13
N LYS A 293 -7.13 -20.68 2.96
CA LYS A 293 -6.89 -21.34 1.66
C LYS A 293 -5.83 -20.61 0.83
N LEU A 294 -5.74 -19.30 1.00
CA LEU A 294 -4.94 -18.38 0.23
C LEU A 294 -4.36 -17.30 1.17
N THR A 295 -3.05 -17.11 1.09
CA THR A 295 -2.39 -15.95 1.67
C THR A 295 -2.23 -14.90 0.58
N THR A 296 -2.79 -13.71 0.78
CA THR A 296 -2.66 -12.57 -0.13
C THR A 296 -1.74 -11.53 0.48
N ARG A 297 -0.74 -11.10 -0.28
CA ARG A 297 0.17 -10.01 0.09
C ARG A 297 -0.11 -8.78 -0.75
N ARG A 298 -0.32 -7.66 -0.08
CA ARG A 298 -0.35 -6.31 -0.66
C ARG A 298 0.99 -5.64 -0.40
N VAL A 299 1.62 -5.09 -1.44
CA VAL A 299 2.84 -4.28 -1.33
C VAL A 299 2.57 -2.92 -1.95
N TRP A 300 2.76 -1.86 -1.17
CA TRP A 300 2.63 -0.49 -1.67
C TRP A 300 3.98 0.09 -2.00
N LEU A 301 4.03 0.79 -3.13
CA LEU A 301 5.23 1.38 -3.68
C LEU A 301 4.95 2.86 -4.02
N ARG A 302 6.01 3.69 -3.97
CA ARG A 302 5.97 5.03 -4.52
C ARG A 302 7.18 5.30 -5.41
N GLY A 303 6.91 5.75 -6.62
CA GLY A 303 7.92 6.18 -7.56
C GLY A 303 8.57 7.47 -7.10
N SER A 304 9.90 7.47 -6.95
CA SER A 304 10.63 8.66 -6.51
C SER A 304 10.69 9.75 -7.58
N ARG A 305 10.71 9.38 -8.87
CA ARG A 305 10.79 10.34 -9.99
C ARG A 305 9.41 10.82 -10.42
N THR A 306 8.43 9.91 -10.51
CA THR A 306 7.08 10.23 -10.98
C THR A 306 6.12 10.63 -9.86
N GLY A 307 6.46 10.34 -8.59
CA GLY A 307 5.58 10.53 -7.44
C GLY A 307 4.37 9.59 -7.43
N ARG A 308 4.24 8.66 -8.39
CA ARG A 308 3.08 7.77 -8.52
C ARG A 308 3.05 6.73 -7.41
N MET A 309 1.84 6.41 -6.96
CA MET A 309 1.58 5.27 -6.08
C MET A 309 1.34 4.01 -6.91
N ALA A 310 1.76 2.86 -6.38
CA ALA A 310 1.42 1.56 -6.93
C ALA A 310 1.14 0.55 -5.81
N MET A 311 0.30 -0.44 -6.11
CA MET A 311 0.03 -1.58 -5.25
C MET A 311 0.20 -2.87 -6.04
N LEU A 312 1.12 -3.73 -5.60
CA LEU A 312 1.31 -5.07 -6.13
C LEU A 312 0.56 -6.10 -5.28
N LEU A 313 -0.03 -7.09 -5.95
CA LEU A 313 -0.63 -8.26 -5.29
C LEU A 313 0.23 -9.49 -5.55
N SER A 314 0.50 -10.25 -4.49
CA SER A 314 1.16 -11.55 -4.59
C SER A 314 0.37 -12.58 -3.78
N PHE A 315 0.28 -13.79 -4.31
CA PHE A 315 -0.54 -14.86 -3.72
C PHE A 315 0.33 -16.05 -3.33
N GLY A 316 -0.02 -16.68 -2.21
CA GLY A 316 0.58 -17.92 -1.73
C GLY A 316 -0.53 -18.93 -1.40
N ALA A 317 -0.35 -20.18 -1.81
CA ALA A 317 -1.28 -21.25 -1.43
C ALA A 317 -1.29 -21.45 0.10
N ALA A 318 -2.35 -22.07 0.63
CA ALA A 318 -2.56 -22.31 2.06
C ALA A 318 -1.26 -22.62 2.84
N GLY A 319 -0.90 -21.73 3.77
CA GLY A 319 0.27 -21.88 4.64
C GLY A 319 1.64 -21.65 3.96
N ARG A 320 1.68 -21.24 2.68
CA ARG A 320 2.89 -20.83 1.96
C ARG A 320 2.93 -19.31 1.83
N ALA A 321 4.08 -18.71 2.15
CA ALA A 321 4.30 -17.28 1.97
C ALA A 321 4.22 -16.90 0.46
N PRO A 322 3.60 -15.75 0.13
CA PRO A 322 3.59 -15.23 -1.23
C PRO A 322 5.00 -15.01 -1.79
N GLU A 323 5.17 -15.24 -3.10
CA GLU A 323 6.47 -15.26 -3.77
C GLU A 323 7.19 -13.90 -3.73
N LEU A 324 6.44 -12.80 -3.83
CA LEU A 324 7.03 -11.47 -3.89
C LEU A 324 7.48 -11.02 -2.48
N ALA A 325 8.79 -10.99 -2.26
CA ALA A 325 9.40 -10.62 -1.00
C ALA A 325 10.15 -9.27 -1.08
N LEU A 326 9.40 -8.16 -1.27
CA LEU A 326 9.91 -6.79 -1.25
C LEU A 326 9.81 -6.15 0.17
N PRO A 327 10.89 -6.05 0.95
CA PRO A 327 10.83 -5.50 2.31
C PRO A 327 10.59 -3.99 2.27
N VAL A 328 10.00 -3.45 3.34
CA VAL A 328 9.78 -2.00 3.48
C VAL A 328 11.13 -1.26 3.48
N GLY A 329 11.19 -0.13 2.79
CA GLY A 329 12.42 0.66 2.62
C GLY A 329 13.28 0.26 1.41
N LEU A 330 13.01 -0.87 0.76
CA LEU A 330 13.70 -1.23 -0.48
C LEU A 330 13.32 -0.26 -1.60
N VAL A 331 14.29 0.16 -2.40
CA VAL A 331 14.05 0.86 -3.67
C VAL A 331 14.34 -0.10 -4.83
N LEU A 332 13.42 -0.18 -5.79
CA LEU A 332 13.50 -1.06 -6.96
C LEU A 332 13.50 -0.23 -8.25
N ASP A 333 14.50 -0.39 -9.12
CA ASP A 333 14.42 0.14 -10.50
C ASP A 333 13.69 -0.88 -11.36
N ALA A 334 12.43 -0.58 -11.69
CA ALA A 334 11.59 -1.50 -12.44
C ALA A 334 10.51 -0.79 -13.25
N ASP A 335 10.04 -1.50 -14.26
CA ASP A 335 8.84 -1.18 -15.02
C ASP A 335 7.60 -1.69 -14.28
N LEU A 336 6.58 -0.83 -14.12
CA LEU A 336 5.26 -1.23 -13.65
C LEU A 336 4.20 -1.01 -14.72
N ALA A 337 3.40 -2.03 -14.99
CA ALA A 337 2.20 -1.93 -15.83
C ALA A 337 0.95 -1.85 -14.95
N TYR A 338 0.15 -0.80 -15.12
CA TYR A 338 -1.03 -0.55 -14.30
C TYR A 338 -2.27 -1.22 -14.88
N TYR A 339 -3.04 -1.88 -14.03
CA TYR A 339 -4.34 -2.44 -14.42
C TYR A 339 -5.32 -1.28 -14.72
N PRO A 340 -6.10 -1.37 -15.82
CA PRO A 340 -7.11 -0.37 -16.13
C PRO A 340 -8.13 -0.23 -14.99
N ALA A 341 -8.30 1.00 -14.51
CA ALA A 341 -9.25 1.36 -13.46
C ALA A 341 -9.46 2.88 -13.46
N ALA A 342 -10.53 3.36 -12.84
CA ALA A 342 -10.81 4.78 -12.63
C ALA A 342 -9.63 5.49 -11.93
N ARG A 343 -8.99 4.79 -10.98
CA ARG A 343 -7.74 5.20 -10.36
C ARG A 343 -6.69 4.11 -10.54
N LEU A 344 -5.63 4.46 -11.26
CA LEU A 344 -4.49 3.57 -11.47
C LEU A 344 -3.71 3.44 -10.16
N LEU A 345 -3.89 2.31 -9.49
CA LEU A 345 -3.17 1.97 -8.27
C LEU A 345 -2.62 0.54 -8.35
N ARG A 346 -3.48 -0.42 -8.69
CA ARG A 346 -3.05 -1.81 -8.87
C ARG A 346 -2.12 -1.90 -10.08
N ALA A 347 -0.95 -2.49 -9.89
CA ALA A 347 0.03 -2.72 -10.95
C ALA A 347 0.57 -4.15 -10.88
N THR A 348 1.22 -4.56 -11.97
CA THR A 348 2.06 -5.76 -12.02
C THR A 348 3.50 -5.34 -12.30
N LEU A 349 4.43 -6.13 -11.75
CA LEU A 349 5.87 -5.94 -11.97
C LEU A 349 6.21 -6.42 -13.38
N GLY A 350 6.86 -5.55 -14.17
CA GLY A 350 7.44 -5.84 -15.46
C GLY A 350 8.93 -6.15 -15.33
N THR A 351 9.75 -5.62 -16.24
CA THR A 351 11.20 -5.81 -16.18
C THR A 351 11.79 -5.14 -14.95
N CYS A 352 12.55 -5.92 -14.17
CA CYS A 352 13.35 -5.43 -13.05
C CYS A 352 14.78 -5.19 -13.54
N TYR A 353 15.30 -3.99 -13.30
CA TYR A 353 16.66 -3.59 -13.68
C TYR A 353 17.65 -3.68 -12.52
N GLY A 354 17.15 -3.82 -11.29
CA GLY A 354 17.95 -3.93 -10.09
C GLY A 354 17.21 -3.37 -8.89
N THR A 355 17.86 -3.46 -7.73
CA THR A 355 17.47 -2.64 -6.58
C THR A 355 18.10 -1.24 -6.74
N VAL A 356 17.94 -0.33 -5.81
CA VAL A 356 18.80 0.85 -5.73
C VAL A 356 19.11 1.06 -4.26
N SER A 357 20.39 1.11 -3.90
CA SER A 357 20.78 1.58 -2.58
C SER A 357 20.57 3.09 -2.54
N SER A 358 19.78 3.58 -1.58
CA SER A 358 19.52 5.03 -1.46
C SER A 358 20.79 5.74 -0.98
N ALA A 359 21.62 6.22 -1.92
CA ALA A 359 22.70 7.13 -1.62
C ALA A 359 22.16 8.57 -1.48
N GLY A 360 22.07 9.05 -0.24
CA GLY A 360 22.17 10.46 0.16
C GLY A 360 20.97 11.39 -0.12
N PRO A 361 20.88 12.53 0.59
CA PRO A 361 19.82 13.51 0.40
C PRO A 361 19.88 14.09 -1.01
N GLN A 362 18.77 14.07 -1.73
CA GLN A 362 18.64 14.88 -2.94
C GLN A 362 18.82 16.35 -2.56
N PRO A 363 19.67 17.13 -3.27
CA PRO A 363 19.71 18.55 -3.06
C PRO A 363 18.33 19.11 -3.40
N GLN A 364 17.66 19.67 -2.40
CA GLN A 364 16.49 20.50 -2.61
C GLN A 364 16.83 21.55 -3.67
N PRO A 365 15.93 21.90 -4.60
CA PRO A 365 16.10 23.12 -5.39
C PRO A 365 16.28 24.26 -4.39
N GLN A 366 17.49 24.84 -4.34
CA GLN A 366 17.77 25.95 -3.46
C GLN A 366 16.76 27.05 -3.78
N ALA A 367 15.96 27.41 -2.78
CA ALA A 367 15.25 28.68 -2.82
C ALA A 367 16.30 29.77 -3.11
N PRO A 368 16.06 30.67 -4.07
CA PRO A 368 17.00 31.75 -4.31
C PRO A 368 17.22 32.51 -3.01
N ALA A 369 18.49 32.81 -2.72
CA ALA A 369 18.91 33.56 -1.54
C ALA A 369 18.08 34.86 -1.41
N PRO A 370 17.83 35.34 -0.19
CA PRO A 370 17.07 36.56 0.00
C PRO A 370 17.91 37.75 -0.47
N GLU A 371 17.70 38.18 -1.71
CA GLU A 371 18.14 39.50 -2.16
C GLU A 371 17.11 40.54 -1.69
N ASP A 372 17.65 41.60 -1.09
CA ASP A 372 17.01 42.79 -0.50
C ASP A 372 15.54 43.04 -0.87
N ARG A 373 14.63 42.65 0.02
CA ARG A 373 13.26 43.21 0.06
C ARG A 373 13.24 44.50 0.88
N ALA A 374 13.82 45.54 0.30
CA ALA A 374 13.57 46.93 0.64
C ALA A 374 12.97 47.68 -0.56
N ALA A 375 11.89 47.18 -1.17
CA ALA A 375 11.21 47.91 -2.24
C ALA A 375 9.75 47.49 -2.53
N THR A 376 9.06 46.73 -1.67
CA THR A 376 7.68 46.28 -1.97
C THR A 376 6.71 46.41 -0.80
N THR A 377 6.83 47.49 -0.03
CA THR A 377 5.83 47.88 0.99
C THR A 377 5.17 49.24 0.67
N ALA A 378 5.50 49.88 -0.45
CA ALA A 378 4.95 51.20 -0.80
C ALA A 378 3.74 51.17 -1.77
N ALA A 379 3.29 50.00 -2.23
CA ALA A 379 2.25 49.92 -3.27
C ALA A 379 0.91 49.32 -2.80
N HIS A 380 0.80 48.83 -1.55
CA HIS A 380 -0.42 48.17 -1.06
C HIS A 380 -1.23 48.99 -0.04
N GLU A 381 -0.68 50.08 0.51
CA GLU A 381 -1.37 50.95 1.49
C GLU A 381 -2.07 52.17 0.86
N ALA A 382 -2.02 52.34 -0.47
CA ALA A 382 -2.72 53.43 -1.16
C ALA A 382 -4.07 53.01 -1.80
N ARG A 383 -4.58 51.80 -1.52
CA ARG A 383 -5.79 51.25 -2.16
C ARG A 383 -6.96 50.93 -1.22
N GLU A 384 -6.91 51.40 0.02
CA GLU A 384 -7.96 51.16 1.02
C GLU A 384 -8.65 52.44 1.52
N THR A 385 -8.89 53.40 0.64
CA THR A 385 -9.84 54.50 0.88
C THR A 385 -10.58 54.88 -0.40
N ALA A 386 -11.68 54.18 -0.71
CA ALA A 386 -12.87 54.76 -1.36
C ALA A 386 -13.92 53.68 -1.69
N ALA A 387 -15.13 53.88 -1.19
CA ALA A 387 -16.38 53.37 -1.76
C ALA A 387 -17.44 54.48 -1.61
N PRO A 388 -18.59 54.45 -2.32
CA PRO A 388 -18.82 54.03 -3.70
C PRO A 388 -19.57 55.13 -4.51
N ALA A 389 -19.61 55.03 -5.84
CA ALA A 389 -20.59 55.76 -6.65
C ALA A 389 -21.12 54.89 -7.79
N THR A 390 -22.42 54.98 -7.98
CA THR A 390 -23.27 54.20 -8.86
C THR A 390 -23.16 54.61 -10.33
N ARG A 391 -23.50 53.67 -11.23
CA ARG A 391 -24.50 53.83 -12.32
C ARG A 391 -24.03 53.41 -13.73
N ASP A 392 -24.86 52.54 -14.30
CA ASP A 392 -25.24 52.26 -15.70
C ASP A 392 -24.18 51.96 -16.79
N GLY A 393 -24.42 50.83 -17.47
CA GLY A 393 -24.75 50.93 -18.90
C GLY A 393 -23.93 50.10 -19.89
N ARG A 394 -24.55 49.01 -20.36
CA ARG A 394 -24.51 48.47 -21.74
C ARG A 394 -23.21 47.87 -22.30
N SER A 395 -23.24 46.53 -22.36
CA SER A 395 -23.08 45.66 -23.55
C SER A 395 -22.71 46.33 -24.90
N ALA A 396 -21.64 45.82 -25.54
CA ALA A 396 -21.66 45.44 -26.95
C ALA A 396 -20.45 44.54 -27.31
N VAL A 397 -20.79 43.46 -28.02
CA VAL A 397 -19.92 42.53 -28.75
C VAL A 397 -19.47 43.18 -30.06
N ALA A 398 -18.21 43.00 -30.49
CA ALA A 398 -17.85 42.94 -31.91
C ALA A 398 -16.45 42.34 -32.15
N THR A 399 -16.44 41.46 -33.13
CA THR A 399 -15.38 40.64 -33.75
C THR A 399 -14.62 41.38 -34.87
N ALA A 400 -13.58 40.69 -35.39
CA ALA A 400 -12.85 40.86 -36.68
C ALA A 400 -11.52 41.64 -36.58
N GLN A 401 -10.34 41.04 -36.82
CA GLN A 401 -9.73 40.41 -38.02
C GLN A 401 -9.05 41.40 -38.99
N ALA A 402 -7.74 41.14 -39.21
CA ALA A 402 -6.85 41.45 -40.35
C ALA A 402 -6.67 42.95 -40.72
N ASP A 403 -5.55 43.45 -41.27
CA ASP A 403 -4.47 42.85 -42.07
C ASP A 403 -3.27 43.83 -42.16
N GLU A 404 -2.09 43.30 -42.55
CA GLU A 404 -0.93 43.92 -43.28
C GLU A 404 -0.35 45.31 -42.83
N THR A 405 0.94 45.68 -42.89
CA THR A 405 2.10 45.28 -43.71
C THR A 405 3.37 46.05 -43.23
N THR A 406 4.56 45.51 -43.56
CA THR A 406 5.89 46.19 -43.71
C THR A 406 6.60 46.63 -42.42
N GLY A 407 7.88 46.37 -42.14
CA GLY A 407 9.01 45.78 -42.85
C GLY A 407 10.33 46.32 -42.26
N GLN A 408 11.40 45.52 -42.38
CA GLN A 408 12.85 45.87 -42.26
C GLN A 408 13.49 46.04 -40.88
N SER A 409 14.37 45.09 -40.50
CA SER A 409 15.85 45.23 -40.54
C SER A 409 16.53 44.17 -39.66
N GLY A 410 17.46 43.37 -40.22
CA GLY A 410 18.36 42.46 -39.47
C GLY A 410 19.63 43.20 -38.98
N PRO A 411 20.79 42.53 -38.73
CA PRO A 411 21.10 41.12 -38.49
C PRO A 411 21.88 40.89 -37.15
N GLY A 412 22.40 39.66 -36.91
CA GLY A 412 23.24 39.26 -35.75
C GLY A 412 24.61 39.98 -35.67
N PRO A 413 25.65 39.52 -34.90
CA PRO A 413 25.99 38.11 -34.62
C PRO A 413 26.66 37.80 -33.24
N SER A 414 26.93 36.50 -33.04
CA SER A 414 28.11 35.81 -32.46
C SER A 414 28.90 36.30 -31.22
N GLN A 415 29.27 35.28 -30.42
CA GLN A 415 30.15 35.17 -29.23
C GLN A 415 31.49 35.93 -29.27
N PRO A 416 32.26 36.04 -28.16
CA PRO A 416 33.32 35.04 -27.82
C PRO A 416 33.61 34.91 -26.28
N SER A 417 34.14 33.80 -25.73
CA SER A 417 35.57 33.41 -25.50
C SER A 417 36.08 33.43 -24.03
N ALA A 418 36.44 32.23 -23.54
CA ALA A 418 37.72 31.76 -22.96
C ALA A 418 38.43 32.35 -21.70
N ALA A 419 39.23 31.44 -21.10
CA ALA A 419 40.38 31.55 -20.17
C ALA A 419 40.09 31.32 -18.67
N ALA A 420 40.47 30.17 -18.07
CA ALA A 420 41.78 29.79 -17.49
C ALA A 420 42.10 30.58 -16.20
N THR A 421 42.39 29.97 -15.03
CA THR A 421 43.69 29.36 -14.66
C THR A 421 43.61 28.76 -13.23
N ALA A 422 44.42 27.74 -12.97
CA ALA A 422 44.58 27.02 -11.70
C ALA A 422 45.35 27.79 -10.61
N ALA A 423 45.14 27.44 -9.34
CA ALA A 423 46.17 27.52 -8.30
C ALA A 423 45.84 26.59 -7.11
N THR A 424 46.83 25.75 -6.77
CA THR A 424 46.92 24.84 -5.64
C THR A 424 47.40 25.57 -4.38
N THR A 425 46.92 25.19 -3.19
CA THR A 425 47.72 25.26 -1.95
C THR A 425 47.31 24.14 -0.99
N ALA A 426 48.31 23.45 -0.44
CA ALA A 426 48.22 22.32 0.48
C ALA A 426 48.63 22.75 1.91
N ALA A 427 48.03 22.13 2.94
CA ALA A 427 48.46 22.00 4.35
C ALA A 427 47.21 21.65 5.21
N THR A 428 47.13 20.71 6.15
CA THR A 428 48.02 19.69 6.75
C THR A 428 47.10 18.68 7.48
N ARG A 429 47.50 17.40 7.57
CA ARG A 429 46.83 16.38 8.40
C ARG A 429 47.00 16.67 9.90
N ALA A 430 45.96 16.38 10.67
CA ALA A 430 46.06 15.86 12.04
C ALA A 430 44.94 14.82 12.23
N ASP A 431 45.34 13.55 12.38
CA ASP A 431 44.47 12.41 12.67
C ASP A 431 43.99 12.43 14.14
N ALA A 432 42.70 12.15 14.39
CA ALA A 432 42.25 11.43 15.59
C ALA A 432 40.79 10.94 15.44
N HIS A 433 40.66 9.67 15.04
CA HIS A 433 39.59 8.71 15.34
C HIS A 433 38.14 9.14 15.09
N ASP A 434 37.65 8.92 13.87
CA ASP A 434 36.22 8.77 13.61
C ASP A 434 35.88 7.31 13.31
N GLY A 435 34.81 6.88 13.98
CA GLY A 435 34.26 5.54 13.93
C GLY A 435 33.72 5.17 12.55
N VAL A 436 33.54 3.86 12.40
CA VAL A 436 32.84 3.19 11.31
C VAL A 436 31.56 3.97 10.92
N PRO A 437 31.37 4.40 9.65
CA PRO A 437 30.13 5.06 9.27
C PRO A 437 28.97 4.04 9.26
N ALA A 438 27.91 4.40 9.97
CA ALA A 438 26.63 3.69 9.98
C ALA A 438 25.99 3.72 8.59
N GLY A 439 25.26 2.65 8.25
CA GLY A 439 24.71 2.36 6.93
C GLY A 439 23.77 3.43 6.38
N ALA A 440 23.65 3.45 5.04
CA ALA A 440 22.82 4.37 4.28
C ALA A 440 21.36 4.43 4.81
N THR A 441 20.95 5.62 5.28
CA THR A 441 19.59 5.89 5.72
C THR A 441 18.69 6.18 4.52
N VAL A 442 17.57 5.47 4.42
CA VAL A 442 16.53 5.77 3.42
C VAL A 442 15.74 6.97 3.95
N SER A 443 15.93 8.15 3.36
CA SER A 443 15.20 9.37 3.77
C SER A 443 13.68 9.18 3.65
N ALA A 444 12.92 9.73 4.59
CA ALA A 444 11.47 9.69 4.55
C ALA A 444 10.92 10.25 3.22
N PRO A 445 9.97 9.57 2.56
CA PRO A 445 9.38 10.08 1.35
C PRO A 445 8.57 11.36 1.65
N PRO A 446 8.51 12.32 0.72
CA PRO A 446 7.71 13.52 0.92
C PRO A 446 6.23 13.14 1.08
N GLY A 447 5.64 13.64 2.17
CA GLY A 447 4.23 13.48 2.51
C GLY A 447 3.43 14.75 2.30
N VAL A 448 2.16 14.70 2.70
CA VAL A 448 1.21 15.81 2.67
C VAL A 448 0.56 16.00 4.04
N ASP A 449 -0.02 17.17 4.26
CA ASP A 449 -0.84 17.47 5.43
C ASP A 449 -2.17 16.68 5.43
N VAL A 450 -2.88 16.68 6.57
CA VAL A 450 -4.13 15.92 6.73
C VAL A 450 -5.25 16.40 5.79
N SER A 451 -5.32 17.70 5.51
CA SER A 451 -6.35 18.28 4.64
C SER A 451 -6.16 17.83 3.20
N THR A 452 -4.94 17.90 2.70
CA THR A 452 -4.53 17.46 1.37
C THR A 452 -4.76 15.95 1.20
N ALA A 453 -4.47 15.15 2.23
CA ALA A 453 -4.76 13.71 2.22
C ALA A 453 -6.27 13.41 2.12
N LEU A 454 -7.11 14.14 2.89
CA LEU A 454 -8.56 14.01 2.81
C LEU A 454 -9.12 14.47 1.46
N ALA A 455 -8.58 15.53 0.89
CA ALA A 455 -8.95 16.00 -0.45
C ALA A 455 -8.58 14.96 -1.53
N ALA A 456 -7.41 14.33 -1.42
CA ALA A 456 -6.98 13.25 -2.31
C ALA A 456 -7.91 12.04 -2.19
N TYR A 457 -8.25 11.61 -0.96
CA TYR A 457 -9.22 10.54 -0.73
C TYR A 457 -10.60 10.88 -1.29
N GLY A 458 -11.13 12.09 -1.05
CA GLY A 458 -12.41 12.52 -1.59
C GLY A 458 -12.44 12.57 -3.12
N THR A 459 -11.34 12.95 -3.76
CA THR A 459 -11.22 12.92 -5.22
C THR A 459 -11.07 11.48 -5.75
N ALA A 460 -10.43 10.59 -5.00
CA ALA A 460 -10.35 9.18 -5.35
C ALA A 460 -11.73 8.50 -5.24
N LEU A 461 -12.48 8.78 -4.17
CA LEU A 461 -13.83 8.28 -3.95
C LEU A 461 -14.84 8.81 -4.97
N ARG A 462 -14.66 10.06 -5.45
CA ARG A 462 -15.47 10.60 -6.55
C ARG A 462 -15.30 9.82 -7.84
N ASP A 463 -14.07 9.39 -8.13
CA ASP A 463 -13.75 8.71 -9.38
C ASP A 463 -14.04 7.20 -9.31
N ASP A 464 -13.92 6.60 -8.12
CA ASP A 464 -14.31 5.22 -7.83
C ASP A 464 -15.23 5.18 -6.59
N PRO A 465 -16.56 5.09 -6.77
CA PRO A 465 -17.52 5.18 -5.67
C PRO A 465 -17.48 3.97 -4.72
N TRP A 466 -16.81 2.89 -5.13
CA TRP A 466 -16.69 1.68 -4.31
C TRP A 466 -15.29 1.59 -3.67
N LEU A 467 -14.48 2.65 -3.72
CA LEU A 467 -13.15 2.68 -3.14
C LEU A 467 -13.21 2.54 -1.61
N ASP A 468 -12.58 1.50 -1.05
CA ASP A 468 -12.58 1.29 0.39
C ASP A 468 -11.62 2.24 1.12
N ALA A 469 -10.43 2.43 0.55
CA ALA A 469 -9.40 3.30 1.09
C ALA A 469 -8.41 3.75 0.00
N TRP A 470 -7.69 4.83 0.26
CA TRP A 470 -6.70 5.42 -0.64
C TRP A 470 -5.33 5.55 0.05
N PRO A 471 -4.22 5.11 -0.57
CA PRO A 471 -2.88 5.22 0.02
C PRO A 471 -2.42 6.67 0.08
N VAL A 472 -1.96 7.10 1.27
CA VAL A 472 -1.43 8.45 1.50
C VAL A 472 -0.20 8.41 2.39
N ILE A 473 0.69 9.38 2.21
CA ILE A 473 1.84 9.63 3.09
C ILE A 473 1.53 10.93 3.83
N LEU A 474 1.24 10.84 5.12
CA LEU A 474 1.07 11.99 5.99
C LEU A 474 2.44 12.44 6.49
N SER A 475 2.74 13.72 6.37
CA SER A 475 3.95 14.32 6.92
C SER A 475 3.64 15.08 8.20
N ARG A 476 4.56 15.06 9.17
CA ARG A 476 4.49 15.84 10.41
C ARG A 476 3.19 15.61 11.21
N VAL A 477 2.82 14.34 11.39
CA VAL A 477 1.67 13.96 12.22
C VAL A 477 2.10 13.41 13.57
N VAL A 478 1.34 13.73 14.61
CA VAL A 478 1.53 13.27 15.99
C VAL A 478 0.40 12.30 16.34
N PRO A 479 0.69 11.06 16.75
CA PRO A 479 -0.31 10.13 17.23
C PRO A 479 -0.84 10.57 18.60
N ILE A 480 -2.15 10.80 18.67
CA ILE A 480 -2.85 11.15 19.89
C ILE A 480 -3.62 9.91 20.37
N PRO A 481 -3.21 9.30 21.50
CA PRO A 481 -3.96 8.22 22.11
C PRO A 481 -5.31 8.71 22.64
N ASP A 482 -6.28 7.81 22.72
CA ASP A 482 -7.57 8.07 23.38
C ASP A 482 -7.34 8.53 24.83
N ALA A 483 -8.06 9.54 25.30
CA ALA A 483 -8.02 9.99 26.70
C ALA A 483 -8.29 8.84 27.69
N ALA A 484 -9.13 7.86 27.31
CA ALA A 484 -9.34 6.64 28.09
C ALA A 484 -8.12 5.70 28.09
N ALA A 485 -7.38 5.62 26.98
CA ALA A 485 -6.13 4.85 26.89
C ALA A 485 -4.99 5.50 27.69
N VAL A 486 -4.92 6.84 27.70
CA VAL A 486 -3.98 7.60 28.55
C VAL A 486 -4.27 7.36 30.03
N ALA A 487 -5.54 7.35 30.45
CA ALA A 487 -5.93 7.05 31.83
C ALA A 487 -5.61 5.61 32.26
N ALA A 488 -5.72 4.63 31.34
CA ALA A 488 -5.34 3.22 31.58
C ALA A 488 -3.81 3.02 31.71
N LEU A 489 -3.01 3.80 30.99
CA LEU A 489 -1.54 3.82 31.13
C LEU A 489 -1.11 4.53 32.43
N ALA A 490 -1.80 5.60 32.83
CA ALA A 490 -1.50 6.32 34.08
C ALA A 490 -1.81 5.50 35.35
N THR A 491 -2.86 4.66 35.29
CA THR A 491 -3.24 3.76 36.40
C THR A 491 -2.34 2.54 36.54
N THR A 492 -1.62 2.14 35.48
CA THR A 492 -0.63 1.05 35.55
C THR A 492 0.75 1.53 36.01
N GLY A 493 1.07 2.82 35.87
CA GLY A 493 2.33 3.43 36.33
C GLY A 493 2.38 3.81 37.81
N THR A 494 1.23 3.84 38.51
CA THR A 494 1.15 4.28 39.92
C THR A 494 1.19 3.13 40.94
N ALA A 495 1.24 1.87 40.51
CA ALA A 495 1.33 0.71 41.40
C ALA A 495 2.76 0.11 41.46
N ARG A 496 3.75 0.92 41.82
CA ARG A 496 5.06 0.42 42.30
C ARG A 496 5.67 1.39 43.31
N GLY A 497 5.03 1.45 44.48
CA GLY A 497 5.46 2.26 45.60
C GLY A 497 4.54 2.06 46.79
N GLY A 498 4.44 0.82 47.28
CA GLY A 498 3.61 0.48 48.44
C GLY A 498 4.10 -0.82 49.05
N THR A 499 4.84 -0.69 50.15
CA THR A 499 5.32 -1.76 51.03
C THR A 499 4.18 -2.66 51.49
N GLY A 500 4.51 -3.94 51.69
CA GLY A 500 3.57 -4.98 52.07
C GLY A 500 2.83 -4.70 53.38
N ASP A 501 1.62 -5.25 53.47
CA ASP A 501 1.28 -6.29 54.44
C ASP A 501 -0.04 -6.94 54.01
N GLY A 502 -0.17 -8.24 54.32
CA GLY A 502 -1.18 -9.12 53.75
C GLY A 502 -2.61 -8.85 54.19
N ASN A 503 -3.57 -9.40 53.46
CA ASN A 503 -4.33 -10.57 53.90
C ASN A 503 -5.37 -10.95 52.82
N CYS A 504 -5.58 -12.24 52.68
CA CYS A 504 -6.55 -12.87 51.80
C CYS A 504 -7.96 -12.71 52.38
N ALA A 505 -8.94 -12.25 51.58
CA ALA A 505 -10.36 -12.56 51.79
C ALA A 505 -11.20 -12.26 50.54
N ALA A 506 -11.81 -13.30 49.96
CA ALA A 506 -13.03 -13.20 49.16
C ALA A 506 -14.23 -12.93 50.11
N PRO A 507 -15.35 -12.34 49.64
CA PRO A 507 -16.40 -13.07 48.90
C PRO A 507 -16.99 -12.22 47.72
N GLY A 508 -17.77 -12.70 46.76
CA GLY A 508 -18.79 -13.74 46.76
C GLY A 508 -20.19 -13.12 46.98
N GLY A 509 -21.02 -13.07 45.93
CA GLY A 509 -22.49 -13.06 46.09
C GLY A 509 -23.27 -11.79 45.70
N SER A 510 -23.78 -11.79 44.46
CA SER A 510 -25.16 -11.48 44.03
C SER A 510 -26.12 -10.66 44.92
N GLY A 511 -26.81 -9.69 44.31
CA GLY A 511 -28.12 -9.23 44.80
C GLY A 511 -28.65 -7.92 44.22
N SER A 512 -29.48 -8.02 43.18
CA SER A 512 -30.76 -7.31 42.97
C SER A 512 -30.85 -5.77 43.03
N THR A 513 -31.21 -5.18 41.87
CA THR A 513 -32.04 -3.97 41.67
C THR A 513 -33.44 -4.13 42.32
N PRO A 514 -34.31 -3.08 42.50
CA PRO A 514 -34.47 -1.88 41.65
C PRO A 514 -34.92 -0.55 42.31
N GLY A 515 -34.99 0.50 41.48
CA GLY A 515 -36.03 1.53 41.56
C GLY A 515 -35.64 2.87 42.17
N GLY A 516 -35.90 3.97 41.44
CA GLY A 516 -35.84 5.31 42.01
C GLY A 516 -35.65 6.43 40.99
N SER A 517 -36.76 6.86 40.38
CA SER A 517 -36.94 8.13 39.68
C SER A 517 -36.50 9.36 40.49
N GLY A 518 -35.92 10.37 39.84
CA GLY A 518 -35.68 11.67 40.47
C GLY A 518 -35.14 12.71 39.49
N SER A 519 -35.93 13.75 39.25
CA SER A 519 -35.79 14.78 38.23
C SER A 519 -34.78 15.88 38.59
N SER A 520 -34.16 16.45 37.55
CA SER A 520 -33.79 17.87 37.31
C SER A 520 -33.34 18.78 38.47
N ALA A 521 -32.16 19.39 38.34
CA ALA A 521 -31.95 20.82 38.63
C ALA A 521 -30.59 21.36 38.12
N HIS A 522 -30.69 22.37 37.26
CA HIS A 522 -29.94 23.63 37.20
C HIS A 522 -28.40 23.70 37.22
N SER A 523 -27.92 24.17 36.07
CA SER A 523 -26.81 25.10 35.80
C SER A 523 -26.29 25.94 36.97
N ALA A 524 -24.96 25.98 37.11
CA ALA A 524 -24.26 27.12 37.70
C ALA A 524 -22.80 27.21 37.20
N GLY A 525 -22.47 28.36 36.60
CA GLY A 525 -21.23 29.10 36.89
C GLY A 525 -19.94 28.66 36.21
N SER A 526 -19.63 29.27 35.06
CA SER A 526 -18.25 29.51 34.62
C SER A 526 -17.52 30.45 35.60
N PRO A 527 -16.25 30.18 35.92
CA PRO A 527 -15.33 31.23 36.33
C PRO A 527 -14.37 31.54 35.17
N THR A 528 -14.42 32.79 34.73
CA THR A 528 -13.41 33.43 33.89
C THR A 528 -12.13 33.66 34.69
N GLY A 529 -11.01 33.16 34.18
CA GLY A 529 -9.68 33.42 34.72
C GLY A 529 -8.62 33.17 33.65
N SER A 530 -8.11 34.24 33.05
CA SER A 530 -6.86 34.19 32.26
C SER A 530 -5.67 33.90 33.17
N PRO A 531 -4.62 33.27 32.62
CA PRO A 531 -3.30 33.84 32.83
C PRO A 531 -2.53 34.03 31.53
N ALA A 532 -1.63 34.99 31.61
CA ALA A 532 -0.75 35.47 30.58
C ALA A 532 0.40 34.50 30.24
N GLY A 533 0.89 34.62 29.01
CA GLY A 533 2.31 34.68 28.68
C GLY A 533 3.19 33.49 29.07
N GLY A 534 3.28 32.50 28.18
CA GLY A 534 4.38 31.55 28.10
C GLY A 534 4.45 31.01 26.68
N SER A 535 5.59 31.21 26.01
CA SER A 535 5.92 30.60 24.72
C SER A 535 6.05 29.09 24.91
N GLY A 536 4.92 28.40 24.89
CA GLY A 536 4.82 26.94 24.93
C GLY A 536 4.67 26.41 23.50
N GLU A 537 5.53 25.46 23.16
CA GLU A 537 5.40 24.51 22.07
C GLU A 537 3.92 24.20 21.80
N ALA A 538 3.45 24.46 20.57
CA ALA A 538 2.05 24.37 20.21
C ALA A 538 1.56 22.92 20.34
N ALA A 539 1.06 22.56 21.53
CA ALA A 539 0.36 21.31 21.75
C ALA A 539 -0.90 21.34 20.89
N VAL A 540 -0.92 20.49 19.86
CA VAL A 540 -2.06 20.33 18.98
C VAL A 540 -3.27 19.94 19.83
N ALA A 541 -4.26 20.83 19.92
CA ALA A 541 -5.48 20.59 20.67
C ALA A 541 -6.28 19.48 19.97
N ALA A 542 -6.28 18.28 20.55
CA ALA A 542 -7.18 17.20 20.17
C ALA A 542 -8.62 17.73 20.18
N ARG A 543 -9.44 17.33 19.19
CA ARG A 543 -10.90 17.51 19.32
C ARG A 543 -11.35 16.67 20.51
N ALA A 544 -11.63 17.33 21.63
CA ALA A 544 -11.92 16.73 22.93
C ALA A 544 -13.11 15.74 22.91
N ASP A 545 -13.93 15.75 21.85
CA ASP A 545 -15.12 14.90 21.72
C ASP A 545 -14.91 13.63 20.87
N ALA A 546 -13.76 13.47 20.22
CA ALA A 546 -13.50 12.30 19.37
C ALA A 546 -12.99 11.11 20.21
N LYS A 547 -13.83 10.09 20.37
CA LYS A 547 -13.46 8.80 21.00
C LYS A 547 -12.48 8.04 20.10
N GLY A 548 -11.39 7.53 20.66
CA GLY A 548 -10.41 6.70 19.96
C GLY A 548 -9.14 7.44 19.50
N TRP A 549 -8.19 6.67 18.95
CA TRP A 549 -6.89 7.16 18.50
C TRP A 549 -6.99 8.07 17.29
N GLN A 550 -6.10 9.07 17.21
CA GLN A 550 -6.05 10.04 16.11
C GLN A 550 -4.61 10.28 15.65
N LEU A 551 -4.46 10.75 14.41
CA LEU A 551 -3.24 11.37 13.89
C LEU A 551 -3.50 12.86 13.71
N ALA A 552 -2.83 13.68 14.50
CA ALA A 552 -2.99 15.13 14.43
C ALA A 552 -1.86 15.78 13.65
N ASP A 553 -2.22 16.66 12.74
CA ASP A 553 -1.32 17.49 11.98
C ASP A 553 -0.65 18.52 12.91
N ALA A 554 0.69 18.50 12.95
CA ALA A 554 1.47 19.37 13.83
C ALA A 554 1.33 20.85 13.49
N ASP A 555 1.03 21.17 12.21
CA ASP A 555 1.08 22.54 11.71
C ASP A 555 -0.34 23.11 11.55
N THR A 556 -1.33 22.29 11.18
CA THR A 556 -2.71 22.76 10.92
C THR A 556 -3.69 22.52 12.07
N GLY A 557 -3.34 21.66 13.04
CA GLY A 557 -4.22 21.27 14.13
C GLY A 557 -5.43 20.41 13.73
N LEU A 558 -5.52 19.99 12.47
CA LEU A 558 -6.50 19.00 12.01
C LEU A 558 -6.10 17.62 12.52
N ALA A 559 -7.09 16.78 12.82
CA ALA A 559 -6.85 15.41 13.26
C ALA A 559 -7.68 14.41 12.46
N LEU A 560 -7.04 13.30 12.08
CA LEU A 560 -7.63 12.19 11.35
C LEU A 560 -7.85 11.02 12.31
N PRO A 561 -9.09 10.51 12.49
CA PRO A 561 -9.32 9.35 13.32
C PRO A 561 -8.63 8.13 12.73
N ILE A 562 -8.03 7.30 13.59
CA ILE A 562 -7.49 5.99 13.20
C ILE A 562 -8.63 4.98 13.19
N ASP A 563 -8.69 4.14 12.16
CA ASP A 563 -9.69 3.06 12.10
C ASP A 563 -9.52 2.14 13.32
N PRO A 564 -10.55 1.98 14.18
CA PRO A 564 -10.45 1.15 15.38
C PRO A 564 -10.24 -0.34 15.09
N ARG A 565 -10.49 -0.79 13.86
CA ARG A 565 -10.26 -2.16 13.38
C ARG A 565 -8.88 -2.34 12.77
N CYS A 566 -8.07 -1.29 12.70
CA CYS A 566 -6.74 -1.41 12.12
C CYS A 566 -5.94 -2.48 12.89
N PRO A 567 -5.24 -3.37 12.19
CA PRO A 567 -4.47 -4.44 12.82
C PRO A 567 -3.19 -3.90 13.50
N THR A 568 -2.97 -2.59 13.46
CA THR A 568 -1.74 -1.91 13.83
C THR A 568 -1.54 -1.83 15.35
N ASN A 569 -0.30 -2.02 15.81
CA ASN A 569 0.08 -1.78 17.21
C ASN A 569 0.19 -0.27 17.47
N LEU A 570 -0.91 0.40 17.81
CA LEU A 570 -0.94 1.86 17.98
C LEU A 570 -0.01 2.40 19.09
N TRP A 571 0.27 1.60 20.12
CA TRP A 571 1.27 1.96 21.13
C TRP A 571 2.69 2.07 20.53
N GLN A 572 3.01 1.26 19.52
CA GLN A 572 4.30 1.28 18.85
C GLN A 572 4.46 2.59 18.08
N LEU A 573 3.40 3.02 17.40
CA LEU A 573 3.35 4.32 16.73
C LEU A 573 3.60 5.48 17.70
N ALA A 574 2.95 5.48 18.87
CA ALA A 574 3.21 6.47 19.91
C ALA A 574 4.66 6.41 20.44
N SER A 575 5.22 5.21 20.60
CA SER A 575 6.61 5.06 21.07
C SER A 575 7.65 5.55 20.06
N ILE A 576 7.40 5.35 18.75
CA ILE A 576 8.26 5.85 17.68
C ILE A 576 8.20 7.38 17.64
N SER A 577 6.99 7.95 17.76
CA SER A 577 6.81 9.39 17.79
C SER A 577 7.54 10.05 18.96
N GLY A 578 7.46 9.46 20.16
CA GLY A 578 7.92 10.14 21.38
C GLY A 578 7.21 11.47 21.66
N GLY A 579 6.08 11.74 21.00
CA GLY A 579 5.38 13.03 20.99
C GLY A 579 5.83 13.98 19.87
N ALA A 580 6.89 13.66 19.12
CA ALA A 580 7.35 14.45 17.99
C ALA A 580 6.57 14.11 16.70
N PRO A 581 6.40 15.08 15.78
CA PRO A 581 5.78 14.85 14.49
C PRO A 581 6.60 13.86 13.64
N LEU A 582 5.92 12.90 13.01
CA LEU A 582 6.57 11.91 12.13
C LEU A 582 5.89 11.79 10.76
N THR A 583 6.55 11.10 9.85
CA THR A 583 5.98 10.75 8.53
C THR A 583 5.35 9.36 8.61
N VAL A 584 4.09 9.23 8.20
CA VAL A 584 3.32 7.99 8.27
C VAL A 584 2.74 7.65 6.91
N PHE A 585 3.02 6.46 6.40
CA PHE A 585 2.28 5.88 5.30
C PHE A 585 1.12 5.02 5.81
N GLY A 586 -0.03 5.13 5.15
CA GLY A 586 -1.19 4.31 5.45
C GLY A 586 -2.30 4.47 4.42
N GLU A 587 -3.45 3.85 4.69
CA GLU A 587 -4.63 3.94 3.84
C GLU A 587 -5.68 4.83 4.53
N CYS A 588 -6.15 5.87 3.85
CA CYS A 588 -7.25 6.72 4.30
C CYS A 588 -8.57 6.14 3.75
N GLY A 589 -9.48 5.73 4.64
CA GLY A 589 -10.79 5.20 4.26
C GLY A 589 -11.93 5.87 5.01
N HIS A 590 -13.17 5.46 4.70
CA HIS A 590 -14.39 6.02 5.30
C HIS A 590 -14.51 5.80 6.81
N ARG A 591 -13.81 4.79 7.36
CA ARG A 591 -13.78 4.47 8.81
C ARG A 591 -12.64 5.16 9.56
N GLY A 592 -11.76 5.84 8.85
CA GLY A 592 -10.55 6.45 9.39
C GLY A 592 -9.29 5.98 8.66
N PHE A 593 -8.16 6.32 9.24
CA PHE A 593 -6.83 6.04 8.71
C PHE A 593 -6.27 4.74 9.27
N VAL A 594 -5.68 3.93 8.40
CA VAL A 594 -4.97 2.70 8.77
C VAL A 594 -3.47 2.94 8.61
N PRO A 595 -2.72 3.23 9.70
CA PRO A 595 -1.28 3.41 9.63
C PRO A 595 -0.56 2.09 9.35
N LEU A 596 0.28 2.06 8.32
CA LEU A 596 1.00 0.85 7.88
C LEU A 596 2.51 0.93 8.10
N THR A 597 3.11 2.11 7.99
CA THR A 597 4.55 2.31 8.20
C THR A 597 4.80 3.72 8.73
N ALA A 598 5.69 3.84 9.71
CA ALA A 598 6.16 5.11 10.26
C ALA A 598 7.64 5.30 9.92
N TRP A 599 8.05 6.52 9.60
CA TRP A 599 9.45 6.88 9.37
C TRP A 599 10.00 7.63 10.57
N ASP A 600 11.09 7.09 11.10
CA ASP A 600 12.04 7.77 11.98
C ASP A 600 13.38 7.88 11.21
N GLU A 601 14.51 7.38 11.74
CA GLU A 601 15.76 7.21 10.97
C GLU A 601 15.64 6.13 9.87
N THR A 602 14.82 5.11 10.14
CA THR A 602 14.53 4.00 9.22
C THR A 602 13.02 3.74 9.17
N PRO A 603 12.48 3.15 8.09
CA PRO A 603 11.06 2.84 8.00
C PRO A 603 10.69 1.66 8.91
N VAL A 604 9.75 1.89 9.82
CA VAL A 604 9.24 0.89 10.75
C VAL A 604 7.87 0.40 10.29
N SER A 605 7.79 -0.88 9.91
CA SER A 605 6.50 -1.51 9.59
C SER A 605 5.64 -1.64 10.83
N LEU A 606 4.38 -1.19 10.71
CA LEU A 606 3.39 -1.19 11.78
C LEU A 606 2.38 -2.34 11.65
N SER A 607 2.43 -3.08 10.54
CA SER A 607 1.61 -4.27 10.35
C SER A 607 1.99 -5.32 11.41
N PRO A 608 1.02 -6.03 12.02
CA PRO A 608 1.35 -7.05 12.99
C PRO A 608 2.07 -8.17 12.25
N GLY A 609 3.40 -8.25 12.43
CA GLY A 609 4.17 -9.39 11.98
C GLY A 609 3.51 -10.65 12.55
N ASN A 610 3.03 -11.52 11.68
CA ASN A 610 2.18 -12.69 11.91
C ASN A 610 2.32 -13.28 13.34
N ARG A 611 1.67 -12.65 14.33
CA ARG A 611 1.66 -13.12 15.71
C ARG A 611 0.61 -14.21 15.77
N ARG A 612 1.00 -15.43 15.40
CA ARG A 612 0.27 -16.60 15.89
C ARG A 612 0.23 -16.47 17.41
N ALA A 613 -0.99 -16.49 17.94
CA ALA A 613 -1.27 -16.58 19.35
C ALA A 613 -0.28 -17.56 20.00
N ALA A 614 0.49 -17.04 20.96
CA ALA A 614 1.07 -17.91 21.97
C ALA A 614 -0.11 -18.42 22.79
N SER A 615 -0.54 -19.64 22.50
CA SER A 615 -1.26 -20.50 23.43
C SER A 615 -0.40 -21.72 23.72
#